data_AF-M3ERF9-F1
#
_entry.id   AF-M3ERF9-F1
#
_cell.length_a   1.000
_cell.length_b   1.000
_cell.length_c   1.000
_cell.angle_alpha   90.00
_cell.angle_beta   90.00
_cell.angle_gamma   90.00
#
_symmetry.space_group_name_H-M   'P 1'
#
loop_
_entity.id
_entity.type
_entity.pdbx_description
1 polymer ?
#
loop_
_entity_poly.entity_id
_entity_poly.type
_entity_poly.pdbx_seq_one_letter_code
_entity_poly.pdbx_strand_id
1 'polypeptide(L)'
;MQKLEREKLKRLEKRRLKGIALLKKGYTCYGVSKKLGVSKQSVMRWRDKYESEGIEGVKWNGQRGRPTKLSISEKKELKRIILKVRQVTVIRMNSGQRIAYRKSYEKNSE
;
A
#
# COMPACT_ATOMS: atom_id res chain seq x y z
N MET A 1 8.66 -2.78 0.72
CA MET A 1 7.38 -2.79 1.47
C MET A 1 7.68 -3.03 2.95
N GLN A 2 7.23 -2.13 3.84
CA GLN A 2 7.45 -2.29 5.29
C GLN A 2 6.76 -3.58 5.78
N LYS A 3 7.42 -4.31 6.70
CA LYS A 3 6.99 -5.66 7.16
C LYS A 3 5.54 -5.66 7.69
N LEU A 4 5.17 -4.65 8.46
CA LEU A 4 3.83 -4.49 9.05
C LEU A 4 2.70 -4.43 7.99
N GLU A 5 2.97 -3.77 6.86
CA GLU A 5 1.98 -3.55 5.82
C GLU A 5 1.68 -4.83 5.03
N ARG A 6 2.71 -5.63 4.75
CA ARG A 6 2.56 -6.98 4.16
C ARG A 6 1.64 -7.84 5.02
N GLU A 7 1.86 -7.83 6.33
CA GLU A 7 1.07 -8.61 7.27
C GLU A 7 -0.38 -8.17 7.32
N LYS A 8 -0.65 -6.86 7.27
CA LYS A 8 -2.02 -6.33 7.17
C LYS A 8 -2.72 -6.80 5.89
N LEU A 9 -2.05 -6.73 4.75
CA LEU A 9 -2.60 -7.16 3.45
C LEU A 9 -2.91 -8.66 3.44
N LYS A 10 -1.98 -9.49 3.91
CA LYS A 10 -2.20 -10.93 4.10
C LYS A 10 -3.41 -11.22 4.98
N ARG A 11 -3.57 -10.49 6.10
CA ARG A 11 -4.73 -10.63 6.99
C ARG A 11 -6.05 -10.28 6.30
N LEU A 12 -6.07 -9.25 5.45
CA LEU A 12 -7.27 -8.86 4.70
C LEU A 12 -7.63 -9.91 3.65
N GLU A 13 -6.65 -10.41 2.91
CA GLU A 13 -6.85 -11.46 1.91
C GLU A 13 -7.36 -12.76 2.55
N LYS A 14 -6.70 -13.22 3.63
CA LYS A 14 -7.15 -14.39 4.40
C LYS A 14 -8.58 -14.26 4.87
N ARG A 15 -9.01 -13.05 5.27
CA ARG A 15 -10.39 -12.78 5.68
C ARG A 15 -11.38 -12.91 4.53
N ARG A 16 -11.05 -12.39 3.35
CA ARG A 16 -11.88 -12.54 2.14
C ARG A 16 -12.03 -13.99 1.76
N LEU A 17 -10.92 -14.73 1.70
CA LEU A 17 -10.92 -16.16 1.39
C LEU A 17 -11.76 -16.97 2.40
N LYS A 18 -11.67 -16.65 3.69
CA LYS A 18 -12.53 -17.26 4.72
C LYS A 18 -14.02 -16.93 4.51
N GLY A 19 -14.32 -15.71 4.08
CA GLY A 19 -15.68 -15.30 3.72
C GLY A 19 -16.24 -16.12 2.56
N ILE A 20 -15.48 -16.26 1.48
CA ILE A 20 -15.85 -17.10 0.32
C ILE A 20 -16.06 -18.56 0.75
N ALA A 21 -15.18 -19.11 1.58
CA ALA A 21 -15.32 -20.48 2.07
C ALA A 21 -16.61 -20.68 2.89
N LEU A 22 -17.06 -19.68 3.65
CA LEU A 22 -18.33 -19.74 4.37
C LEU A 22 -19.52 -19.64 3.42
N LEU A 23 -19.47 -18.77 2.42
CA LEU A 23 -20.52 -18.69 1.38
C LEU A 23 -20.69 -20.03 0.66
N LYS A 24 -19.57 -20.69 0.29
CA LYS A 24 -19.59 -22.03 -0.31
C LYS A 24 -20.22 -23.11 0.59
N LYS A 25 -20.17 -22.92 1.91
CA LYS A 25 -20.84 -23.79 2.89
C LYS A 25 -22.33 -23.48 3.08
N GLY A 26 -22.91 -22.60 2.26
CA GLY A 26 -24.32 -22.22 2.31
C GLY A 26 -24.66 -21.08 3.26
N TYR A 27 -23.67 -20.40 3.85
CA TYR A 27 -23.95 -19.23 4.70
C TYR A 27 -24.46 -18.06 3.85
N THR A 28 -25.43 -17.31 4.38
CA THR A 28 -25.86 -16.06 3.76
C THR A 28 -24.81 -14.96 3.94
N CYS A 29 -24.80 -13.95 3.05
CA CYS A 29 -23.91 -12.79 3.19
C CYS A 29 -24.04 -12.09 4.55
N TYR A 30 -25.24 -12.08 5.13
CA TYR A 30 -25.48 -11.56 6.48
C TYR A 30 -24.84 -12.44 7.56
N GLY A 31 -25.01 -13.77 7.47
CA GLY A 31 -24.38 -14.70 8.40
C GLY A 31 -22.85 -14.61 8.38
N VAL A 32 -22.25 -14.50 7.19
CA VAL A 32 -20.80 -14.30 7.03
C VAL A 32 -20.37 -12.95 7.61
N SER A 33 -21.15 -11.88 7.38
CA SER A 33 -20.90 -10.55 7.95
C SER A 33 -20.81 -10.59 9.47
N LYS A 34 -21.78 -11.20 10.14
CA LYS A 34 -21.77 -11.38 11.61
C LYS A 34 -20.60 -12.24 12.08
N LYS A 35 -20.30 -13.34 11.38
CA LYS A 35 -19.22 -14.26 11.74
C LYS A 35 -17.81 -13.67 11.58
N LEU A 36 -17.62 -12.73 10.65
CA LEU A 36 -16.31 -12.12 10.35
C LEU A 36 -16.17 -10.67 10.84
N GLY A 37 -17.21 -10.09 11.43
CA GLY A 37 -17.19 -8.70 11.91
C GLY A 37 -16.98 -7.68 10.78
N VAL A 38 -17.61 -7.89 9.63
CA VAL A 38 -17.52 -6.99 8.46
C VAL A 38 -18.91 -6.60 7.98
N SER A 39 -19.03 -5.54 7.19
CA SER A 39 -20.34 -5.16 6.62
C SER A 39 -20.86 -6.21 5.62
N LYS A 40 -22.19 -6.37 5.53
CA LYS A 40 -22.84 -7.22 4.52
C LYS A 40 -22.43 -6.81 3.10
N GLN A 41 -22.38 -5.50 2.81
CA GLN A 41 -21.98 -4.98 1.50
C GLN A 41 -20.54 -5.36 1.12
N SER A 42 -19.62 -5.46 2.09
CA SER A 42 -18.27 -5.97 1.81
C SER A 42 -18.31 -7.43 1.38
N VAL A 43 -19.10 -8.25 2.05
CA VAL A 43 -19.24 -9.67 1.71
C VAL A 43 -19.87 -9.85 0.33
N MET A 44 -20.91 -9.07 0.01
CA MET A 44 -21.52 -9.08 -1.33
C MET A 44 -20.50 -8.76 -2.41
N ARG A 45 -19.72 -7.68 -2.25
CA ARG A 45 -18.65 -7.35 -3.21
C ARG A 45 -17.61 -8.46 -3.37
N TRP A 46 -17.26 -9.18 -2.30
CA TRP A 46 -16.34 -10.31 -2.40
C TRP A 46 -16.96 -11.48 -3.16
N ARG A 47 -18.23 -11.79 -2.90
CA ARG A 47 -18.99 -12.80 -3.63
C ARG A 47 -19.02 -12.46 -5.12
N ASP A 48 -19.47 -11.25 -5.46
CA ASP A 48 -19.64 -10.83 -6.85
C ASP A 48 -18.30 -10.90 -7.61
N LYS A 49 -17.20 -10.46 -6.98
CA LYS A 49 -15.85 -10.59 -7.54
C LYS A 49 -15.39 -12.04 -7.66
N TYR A 50 -15.73 -12.89 -6.71
CA TYR A 50 -15.39 -14.30 -6.76
C TYR A 50 -16.19 -15.04 -7.83
N GLU A 51 -17.45 -14.70 -8.03
CA GLU A 51 -18.30 -15.27 -9.08
C GLU A 51 -17.82 -14.84 -10.47
N SER A 52 -17.31 -13.62 -10.64
CA SER A 52 -16.80 -13.12 -11.92
C SER A 52 -15.37 -13.57 -12.26
N GLU A 53 -14.46 -13.58 -11.27
CA GLU A 53 -13.01 -13.72 -11.48
C GLU A 53 -12.40 -14.88 -10.67
N GLY A 54 -13.20 -15.64 -9.94
CA GLY A 54 -12.74 -16.72 -9.08
C GLY A 54 -11.87 -16.24 -7.91
N ILE A 55 -10.86 -17.04 -7.55
CA ILE A 55 -9.96 -16.74 -6.43
C ILE A 55 -9.15 -15.46 -6.68
N GLU A 56 -8.77 -15.19 -7.93
CA GLU A 56 -7.95 -14.02 -8.26
C GLU A 56 -8.68 -12.70 -8.00
N GLY A 57 -10.01 -12.65 -8.21
CA GLY A 57 -10.82 -11.46 -7.93
C GLY A 57 -10.91 -11.06 -6.46
N VAL A 58 -10.60 -11.98 -5.55
CA VAL A 58 -10.61 -11.72 -4.09
C VAL A 58 -9.21 -11.63 -3.49
N LYS A 59 -8.17 -11.93 -4.25
CA LYS A 59 -6.78 -11.67 -3.87
C LYS A 59 -6.47 -10.17 -3.94
N TRP A 60 -5.39 -9.77 -3.27
CA TRP A 60 -4.93 -8.40 -3.42
C TRP A 60 -4.26 -8.20 -4.80
N ASN A 61 -4.77 -7.28 -5.61
CA ASN A 61 -4.32 -7.01 -6.97
C ASN A 61 -3.09 -6.07 -7.07
N GLY A 62 -2.34 -5.87 -5.99
CA GLY A 62 -1.15 -5.03 -5.99
C GLY A 62 -1.40 -3.51 -6.00
N GLN A 63 -2.62 -3.06 -6.31
CA GLN A 63 -2.93 -1.64 -6.40
C GLN A 63 -3.19 -1.02 -5.01
N ARG A 64 -2.70 0.20 -4.85
CA ARG A 64 -2.85 1.01 -3.63
C ARG A 64 -3.69 2.24 -3.95
N GLY A 65 -4.81 2.39 -3.25
CA GLY A 65 -5.59 3.64 -3.22
C GLY A 65 -5.89 4.22 -4.60
N ARG A 66 -6.04 5.54 -4.67
CA ARG A 66 -6.13 6.24 -5.95
C ARG A 66 -4.78 6.13 -6.67
N PRO A 67 -4.76 5.84 -7.98
CA PRO A 67 -3.53 5.89 -8.77
C PRO A 67 -2.80 7.21 -8.57
N THR A 68 -1.47 7.15 -8.53
CA THR A 68 -0.65 8.36 -8.39
C THR A 68 -0.83 9.26 -9.61
N LYS A 69 -1.05 10.56 -9.39
CA LYS A 69 -1.13 11.55 -10.48
C LYS A 69 0.16 11.66 -11.29
N LEU A 70 1.29 11.31 -10.68
CA LEU A 70 2.60 11.34 -11.32
C LEU A 70 2.90 10.00 -11.99
N SER A 71 3.29 10.09 -13.25
CA SER A 71 3.93 9.03 -14.03
C SER A 71 5.27 8.61 -13.41
N ILE A 72 5.86 7.54 -13.95
CA ILE A 72 7.14 7.00 -13.47
C ILE A 72 8.27 8.01 -13.72
N SER A 73 8.27 8.68 -14.87
CA SER A 73 9.27 9.71 -15.21
C SER A 73 9.17 10.92 -14.29
N GLU A 74 7.95 11.41 -14.04
CA GLU A 74 7.72 12.55 -13.13
C GLU A 74 8.13 12.21 -11.69
N LYS A 75 7.92 10.97 -11.24
CA LYS A 75 8.42 10.53 -9.93
C LYS A 75 9.95 10.51 -9.86
N LYS A 76 10.62 10.06 -10.93
CA LYS A 76 12.09 10.08 -11.02
C LYS A 76 12.59 11.51 -10.97
N GLU A 77 11.95 12.41 -11.71
CA GLU A 77 12.33 13.82 -11.74
C GLU A 77 12.07 14.52 -10.40
N LEU A 78 10.90 14.31 -9.79
CA LEU A 78 10.60 14.80 -8.44
C LEU A 78 11.65 14.31 -7.43
N LYS A 79 12.08 13.05 -7.51
CA LYS A 79 13.13 12.50 -6.64
C LYS A 79 14.47 13.21 -6.85
N ARG A 80 14.86 13.52 -8.09
CA ARG A 80 16.08 14.30 -8.39
C ARG A 80 15.99 15.71 -7.82
N ILE A 81 14.87 16.40 -8.03
CA ILE A 81 14.63 17.75 -7.50
C ILE A 81 14.73 17.75 -5.97
N ILE A 82 14.04 16.83 -5.29
CA ILE A 82 14.09 16.71 -3.82
C ILE A 82 15.54 16.49 -3.33
N LEU A 83 16.30 15.61 -3.99
CA LEU A 83 17.69 15.34 -3.62
C LEU A 83 18.62 16.54 -3.89
N LYS A 84 18.34 17.33 -4.93
CA LYS A 84 19.07 18.56 -5.24
C LYS A 84 18.75 19.68 -4.25
N VAL A 85 17.47 19.91 -3.94
CA VAL A 85 17.03 20.92 -2.97
C VAL A 85 17.51 20.58 -1.55
N ARG A 86 17.56 19.30 -1.19
CA ARG A 86 18.10 18.82 0.09
C ARG A 86 19.62 19.03 0.22
N GLN A 87 20.35 19.23 -0.88
CA GLN A 87 21.75 19.71 -0.87
C GLN A 87 21.86 21.24 -0.72
N VAL A 88 20.79 21.98 -1.04
CA VAL A 88 20.78 23.46 -1.08
C VAL A 88 20.20 24.08 0.21
N THR A 89 19.69 23.28 1.16
CA THR A 89 19.18 23.83 2.43
C THR A 89 20.29 23.96 3.47
N VAL A 90 21.22 24.88 3.23
CA VAL A 90 21.99 25.59 4.27
C VAL A 90 21.90 27.07 3.93
N ILE A 91 20.72 27.67 4.18
CA ILE A 91 20.59 29.11 4.19
C ILE A 91 21.04 29.58 5.57
N ARG A 92 22.33 29.97 5.60
CA ARG A 92 23.03 30.84 6.54
C ARG A 92 22.09 31.59 7.52
N MET A 93 22.09 31.20 8.79
CA MET A 93 21.74 32.12 9.89
C MET A 93 23.02 32.56 10.59
N ASN A 94 23.05 33.85 10.91
CA ASN A 94 24.20 34.59 11.40
C ASN A 94 24.75 34.08 12.74
N SER A 95 26.01 34.44 12.98
CA SER A 95 26.79 34.31 14.22
C SER A 95 27.17 32.89 14.67
N GLY A 96 28.31 32.43 14.13
CA GLY A 96 29.41 31.99 14.98
C GLY A 96 29.29 30.66 15.72
N GLN A 97 29.04 29.53 15.03
CA GLN A 97 29.66 28.22 15.34
C GLN A 97 29.26 27.16 14.29
N ARG A 98 30.26 26.40 13.81
CA ARG A 98 30.17 25.44 12.70
C ARG A 98 29.52 24.12 13.17
N ILE A 99 28.57 23.58 12.41
CA ILE A 99 28.21 22.15 12.50
C ILE A 99 28.46 21.49 11.15
N ALA A 100 29.37 20.53 11.13
CA ALA A 100 29.69 19.72 9.98
C ALA A 100 28.55 18.72 9.70
N TYR A 101 28.15 18.59 8.44
CA TYR A 101 27.44 17.41 7.96
C TYR A 101 28.06 16.91 6.66
N ARG A 102 28.99 15.97 6.78
CA ARG A 102 29.43 15.07 5.70
C ARG A 102 28.63 13.78 5.84
N LYS A 103 27.88 13.41 4.80
CA LYS A 103 27.65 11.99 4.50
C LYS A 103 27.54 11.81 2.99
N SER A 104 28.70 11.45 2.44
CA SER A 104 28.90 10.93 1.09
C SER A 104 28.04 9.68 0.88
N TYR A 105 27.25 9.68 -0.18
CA TYR A 105 26.70 8.46 -0.75
C TYR A 105 27.19 8.35 -2.20
N GLU A 106 28.43 7.90 -2.35
CA GLU A 106 28.88 7.18 -3.55
C GLU A 106 28.64 5.68 -3.32
N LYS A 107 28.41 4.95 -4.42
CA LYS A 107 28.11 3.51 -4.59
C LYS A 107 26.61 3.16 -4.47
N ASN A 108 25.91 2.65 -5.50
CA ASN A 108 26.32 2.06 -6.79
C ASN A 108 25.24 2.37 -7.85
N SER A 109 25.66 2.82 -9.02
CA SER A 109 24.97 2.51 -10.27
C SER A 109 25.53 1.19 -10.77
N GLU A 110 24.69 0.15 -10.76
CA GLU A 110 24.69 -1.00 -11.66
C GLU A 110 23.34 -1.71 -11.47
#